data_AF-A0A435H440-F1
#
_entry.id   AF-A0A435H440-F1
#
_cell.length_a   1.000
_cell.length_b   1.000
_cell.length_c   1.000
_cell.angle_alpha   90.00
_cell.angle_beta   90.00
_cell.angle_gamma   90.00
#
_symmetry.space_group_name_H-M   'P 1'
#
loop_
_entity.id
_entity.type
_entity.pdbx_description
1 polymer ?
#
loop_
_entity_poly.entity_id
_entity_poly.type
_entity_poly.pdbx_seq_one_letter_code
_entity_poly.pdbx_strand_id
1 'polypeptide(L)'
;MNAHAFTSDVAFTPTVKAIQARKGSRQSYARVEERGGWQAGITPDLAAFIEMQTSVFLSTANREGQPYVQHRGGPAGFLKVLDEHTIGFADFSGNRQFITQGNLADNPR
;
A
#
# COMPACT_ATOMS: atom_id res chain seq x y z
N MET A 1 16.58 10.85 7.37
CA MET A 1 15.99 9.84 6.45
C MET A 1 15.00 10.59 5.59
N ASN A 2 15.19 10.64 4.26
CA ASN A 2 14.30 11.39 3.39
C ASN A 2 12.91 10.74 3.45
N ALA A 3 11.95 11.46 4.02
CA ALA A 3 10.54 11.16 3.85
C ALA A 3 10.27 11.32 2.34
N HIS A 4 10.05 10.21 1.64
CA HIS A 4 9.56 10.29 0.27
C HIS A 4 8.17 10.91 0.33
N ALA A 5 8.08 12.21 0.05
CA ALA A 5 6.81 12.94 0.02
C ALA A 5 5.83 12.36 -1.03
N PHE A 6 6.35 11.57 -1.99
CA PHE A 6 5.59 10.93 -3.05
C PHE A 6 5.97 9.45 -3.16
N THR A 7 4.95 8.58 -3.17
CA THR A 7 5.12 7.12 -3.30
C THR A 7 5.45 6.69 -4.74
N SER A 8 5.28 7.59 -5.71
CA SER A 8 5.60 7.36 -7.13
C SER A 8 7.05 6.94 -7.36
N ASP A 9 8.00 7.38 -6.54
CA ASP A 9 9.41 7.06 -6.70
C ASP A 9 9.69 5.55 -6.56
N VAL A 10 8.85 4.83 -5.82
CA VAL A 10 8.96 3.37 -5.63
C VAL A 10 8.49 2.62 -6.88
N ALA A 11 7.39 3.06 -7.49
CA ALA A 11 6.75 2.34 -8.59
C ALA A 11 7.28 2.73 -9.98
N PHE A 12 7.70 3.98 -10.18
CA PHE A 12 8.09 4.51 -11.49
C PHE A 12 9.62 4.54 -11.67
N THR A 13 10.23 3.35 -11.62
CA THR A 13 11.68 3.20 -11.87
C THR A 13 12.08 3.66 -13.28
N PRO A 14 13.38 3.94 -13.55
CA PRO A 14 13.84 4.30 -14.88
C PRO A 14 13.42 3.28 -15.95
N THR A 15 13.47 1.99 -15.64
CA THR A 15 13.03 0.91 -16.53
C THR A 15 11.53 0.97 -16.81
N VAL A 16 10.70 1.23 -15.79
CA VAL A 16 9.25 1.40 -15.96
C VAL A 16 8.96 2.61 -16.85
N LYS A 17 9.61 3.75 -16.59
CA LYS A 17 9.45 4.97 -17.40
C LYS A 17 9.84 4.75 -18.86
N ALA A 18 10.93 4.01 -19.12
CA ALA A 18 11.34 3.64 -20.47
C ALA A 18 10.30 2.74 -21.18
N ILE A 19 9.74 1.75 -20.47
CA ILE A 19 8.68 0.90 -21.01
C ILE A 19 7.40 1.71 -21.29
N GLN A 20 7.02 2.62 -20.40
CA GLN A 20 5.88 3.52 -20.61
C GLN A 20 6.07 4.39 -21.85
N ALA A 21 7.29 4.88 -22.10
CA ALA A 21 7.57 5.67 -23.31
C ALA A 21 7.41 4.79 -24.57
N ARG A 22 7.99 3.59 -24.55
CA ARG A 22 7.87 2.62 -25.65
C ARG A 22 6.43 2.17 -25.92
N LYS A 23 5.61 2.04 -24.87
CA LYS A 23 4.20 1.58 -24.96
C LYS A 23 3.19 2.73 -25.00
N GLY A 24 3.63 3.98 -25.06
CA GLY A 24 2.78 5.15 -25.26
C GLY A 24 2.02 5.68 -24.02
N SER A 25 2.31 5.20 -22.81
CA SER A 25 1.63 5.66 -21.59
C SER A 25 2.40 6.72 -20.79
N ARG A 26 3.63 7.07 -21.18
CA ARG A 26 4.51 7.94 -20.38
C ARG A 26 3.94 9.34 -20.13
N GLN A 27 3.36 9.97 -21.14
CA GLN A 27 2.84 11.34 -21.00
C GLN A 27 1.71 11.43 -19.98
N SER A 28 0.81 10.44 -19.95
CA SER A 28 -0.30 10.41 -18.98
C SER A 28 0.22 10.30 -17.54
N TYR A 29 1.18 9.40 -17.30
CA TYR A 29 1.72 9.20 -15.96
C TYR A 29 2.69 10.31 -15.52
N ALA A 30 3.42 10.93 -16.45
CA ALA A 30 4.23 12.11 -16.16
C ALA A 30 3.40 13.27 -15.60
N ARG A 31 2.22 13.52 -16.17
CA ARG A 31 1.29 14.55 -15.66
C ARG A 31 0.79 14.27 -14.25
N VAL A 32 0.66 12.99 -13.87
CA VAL A 32 0.28 12.61 -12.50
C VAL A 32 1.43 12.89 -11.54
N GLU A 33 2.66 12.51 -11.91
CA GLU A 33 3.87 12.84 -11.13
C GLU A 33 4.05 14.37 -10.96
N GLU A 34 3.88 15.15 -12.03
CA GLU A 34 3.98 16.63 -12.01
C GLU A 34 2.91 17.31 -11.15
N ARG A 35 1.74 16.69 -10.97
CA ARG A 35 0.64 17.21 -10.15
C ARG A 35 0.75 16.84 -8.66
N GLY A 36 1.91 16.36 -8.22
CA GLY A 36 2.13 15.93 -6.84
C GLY A 36 1.96 14.43 -6.62
N GLY A 37 2.11 13.62 -7.69
CA GLY A 37 2.15 12.17 -7.62
C GLY A 37 0.98 11.55 -6.86
N TRP A 38 1.25 10.46 -6.15
CA TRP A 38 0.33 9.88 -5.19
C TRP A 38 0.72 10.35 -3.80
N GLN A 39 -0.21 11.05 -3.16
CA GLN A 39 -0.05 11.53 -1.80
C GLN A 39 0.14 10.36 -0.82
N ALA A 40 1.00 10.54 0.17
CA ALA A 40 1.23 9.57 1.22
C ALA A 40 0.21 9.65 2.37
N GLY A 41 -0.59 10.73 2.41
CA GLY A 41 -1.60 10.98 3.43
C GLY A 41 -2.97 10.41 3.06
N ILE A 42 -3.69 9.94 4.08
CA ILE A 42 -5.07 9.47 3.99
C ILE A 42 -5.99 10.67 4.17
N THR A 43 -6.66 11.07 3.09
CA THR A 43 -7.65 12.16 3.11
C THR A 43 -8.96 11.72 3.77
N PRO A 44 -9.83 12.64 4.22
CA PRO A 44 -11.09 12.27 4.89
C PRO A 44 -12.04 11.41 4.03
N ASP A 45 -12.09 11.66 2.73
CA ASP A 45 -12.85 10.87 1.76
C ASP A 45 -12.25 9.47 1.55
N LEU A 46 -10.92 9.36 1.50
CA LEU A 46 -10.23 8.07 1.45
C LEU A 46 -10.42 7.29 2.76
N ALA A 47 -10.39 7.96 3.90
CA ALA A 47 -10.64 7.34 5.19
C ALA A 47 -12.05 6.73 5.26
N ALA A 48 -13.07 7.49 4.86
CA ALA A 48 -14.43 6.99 4.78
C ALA A 48 -14.53 5.77 3.86
N PHE A 49 -13.86 5.79 2.70
CA PHE A 49 -13.80 4.65 1.79
C PHE A 49 -13.14 3.41 2.44
N ILE A 50 -11.98 3.59 3.09
CA ILE A 50 -11.24 2.50 3.75
C ILE A 50 -12.10 1.83 4.84
N GLU A 51 -12.77 2.62 5.68
CA GLU A 51 -13.56 2.11 6.80
C GLU A 51 -14.82 1.35 6.36
N MET A 52 -15.32 1.62 5.14
CA MET A 52 -16.42 0.87 4.54
C MET A 52 -16.01 -0.48 3.96
N GLN A 53 -14.71 -0.75 3.75
CA GLN A 53 -14.28 -2.00 3.16
C GLN A 53 -14.50 -3.17 4.13
N THR A 54 -14.86 -4.32 3.56
CA THR A 54 -15.06 -5.59 4.27
C THR A 54 -14.00 -6.64 3.92
N SER A 55 -13.09 -6.30 3.01
CA SER A 55 -12.04 -7.19 2.50
C SER A 55 -10.84 -6.38 2.03
N VAL A 56 -9.63 -6.85 2.34
CA VAL A 56 -8.36 -6.33 1.84
C VAL A 56 -7.38 -7.45 1.55
N PHE A 57 -6.38 -7.15 0.72
CA PHE A 57 -5.19 -7.98 0.55
C PHE A 57 -4.01 -7.28 1.23
N LEU A 58 -3.42 -7.92 2.22
CA LEU A 58 -2.22 -7.43 2.90
C LEU A 58 -1.00 -8.14 2.32
N SER A 59 -0.07 -7.35 1.78
CA SER A 59 1.22 -7.82 1.31
C SER A 59 2.28 -7.52 2.35
N THR A 60 3.15 -8.49 2.61
CA THR A 60 4.35 -8.35 3.46
C THR A 60 5.52 -9.00 2.73
N ALA A 61 6.74 -8.69 3.14
CA ALA A 61 7.91 -9.40 2.65
C ALA A 61 8.79 -9.83 3.83
N ASN A 62 9.42 -10.99 3.73
CA ASN A 62 10.44 -11.38 4.71
C ASN A 62 11.70 -10.48 4.59
N ARG A 63 12.71 -10.75 5.42
CA ARG A 63 13.98 -9.99 5.43
C ARG A 63 14.69 -10.00 4.07
N GLU A 64 14.54 -11.07 3.30
CA GLU A 64 15.12 -11.25 1.97
C GLU A 64 14.29 -10.59 0.85
N GLY A 65 13.17 -9.95 1.19
CA GLY A 65 12.31 -9.27 0.22
C GLY A 65 11.36 -10.20 -0.56
N GLN A 66 11.18 -11.44 -0.10
CA GLN A 66 10.26 -12.38 -0.74
C GLN A 66 8.82 -12.05 -0.35
N PRO A 67 7.92 -11.79 -1.32
CA PRO A 67 6.58 -11.30 -1.02
C PRO A 67 5.64 -12.43 -0.57
N TYR A 68 4.73 -12.09 0.32
CA TYR A 68 3.59 -12.89 0.71
C TYR A 68 2.34 -12.02 0.75
N VAL A 69 1.25 -12.49 0.15
CA VAL A 69 -0.04 -11.79 0.10
C VAL A 69 -1.09 -12.64 0.78
N GLN A 70 -1.86 -12.04 1.68
CA GLN A 70 -2.97 -12.70 2.36
C GLN A 70 -4.23 -11.85 2.33
N HIS A 71 -5.36 -12.50 2.08
CA HIS A 71 -6.67 -11.90 2.23
C HIS A 71 -7.03 -11.74 3.71
N ARG A 72 -7.54 -10.56 4.09
CA ARG A 72 -8.12 -10.26 5.40
C ARG A 72 -9.54 -9.74 5.19
N GLY A 73 -10.49 -10.22 5.98
CA GLY A 73 -11.89 -9.81 5.87
C GLY A 73 -12.57 -9.68 7.21
N GLY A 74 -13.57 -8.80 7.25
CA GLY A 74 -14.36 -8.47 8.44
C GLY A 74 -15.58 -7.62 8.08
N PRO A 75 -16.50 -7.37 9.03
CA PRO A 75 -17.59 -6.42 8.80
C PRO A 75 -17.06 -5.00 8.58
N ALA A 76 -17.86 -4.12 7.97
CA ALA A 76 -17.49 -2.71 7.81
C ALA A 76 -17.10 -2.11 9.18
N GLY A 77 -16.04 -1.31 9.20
CA GLY A 77 -15.40 -0.82 10.41
C GLY A 77 -14.36 -1.76 11.03
N PHE A 78 -14.06 -2.92 10.43
CA PHE A 78 -12.91 -3.75 10.87
C PHE A 78 -11.56 -3.11 10.56
N LEU A 79 -11.51 -2.27 9.51
CA LEU A 79 -10.43 -1.32 9.24
C LEU A 79 -10.80 0.00 9.89
N LYS A 80 -9.82 0.67 10.49
CA LYS A 80 -9.96 2.01 11.05
C LYS A 80 -8.79 2.88 10.63
N VAL A 81 -9.07 4.11 10.24
CA VAL A 81 -8.03 5.11 10.04
C VAL A 81 -7.78 5.78 11.39
N LEU A 82 -6.57 5.60 11.93
CA LEU A 82 -6.20 6.13 13.25
C LEU A 82 -5.68 7.57 13.13
N ASP A 83 -4.99 7.87 12.03
CA ASP A 83 -4.49 9.20 11.65
C ASP A 83 -4.19 9.22 10.14
N GLU A 84 -3.65 10.34 9.64
CA GLU A 84 -3.35 10.55 8.21
C GLU A 84 -2.38 9.52 7.61
N HIS A 85 -1.68 8.70 8.42
CA HIS A 85 -0.70 7.72 7.95
C HIS A 85 -0.86 6.32 8.56
N THR A 86 -1.87 6.10 9.39
CA THR A 86 -2.00 4.87 10.17
C THR A 86 -3.36 4.23 9.99
N ILE A 87 -3.37 2.96 9.55
CA ILE A 87 -4.56 2.12 9.47
C ILE A 87 -4.42 1.00 10.49
N GLY A 88 -5.38 0.91 11.41
CA GLY A 88 -5.55 -0.24 12.28
C GLY A 88 -6.57 -1.22 11.71
N PHE A 89 -6.43 -2.51 12.02
CA PHE A 89 -7.49 -3.48 11.72
C PHE A 89 -7.61 -4.55 12.78
N ALA A 90 -8.82 -5.08 12.95
CA ALA A 90 -9.04 -6.25 13.77
C ALA A 90 -8.52 -7.51 13.06
N ASP A 91 -7.57 -8.22 13.69
CA ASP A 91 -7.06 -9.50 13.18
C ASP A 91 -7.97 -10.64 13.65
N PHE A 92 -9.04 -10.90 12.88
CA PHE A 92 -9.95 -12.01 13.17
C PHE A 92 -9.24 -13.36 13.04
N SER A 93 -9.67 -14.33 13.84
CA SER A 93 -9.16 -15.70 13.76
C SER A 93 -9.42 -16.29 12.38
N GLY A 94 -8.37 -16.33 11.56
CA GLY A 94 -8.37 -16.91 10.23
C GLY A 94 -7.29 -17.98 10.08
N ASN A 95 -6.70 -18.06 8.89
CA ASN A 95 -5.61 -18.99 8.59
C ASN A 95 -4.40 -18.72 9.51
N ARG A 96 -4.09 -19.67 10.41
CA ARG A 96 -3.06 -19.58 11.45
C ARG A 96 -1.64 -19.85 10.94
N GLN A 97 -1.32 -19.40 9.73
CA GLN A 97 0.03 -19.53 9.17
C GLN A 97 1.04 -18.58 9.81
N PHE A 98 0.57 -17.48 10.42
CA PHE A 98 1.39 -16.46 11.08
C PHE A 98 2.50 -15.82 10.20
N ILE A 99 2.52 -16.09 8.89
CA ILE A 99 3.55 -15.58 7.96
C ILE A 99 3.60 -14.05 7.97
N THR A 100 2.46 -13.36 7.92
CA THR A 100 2.40 -11.89 8.03
C THR A 100 3.07 -11.39 9.31
N GLN A 101 2.80 -12.02 10.45
CA GLN A 101 3.38 -11.59 11.74
C GLN A 101 4.89 -11.85 11.79
N GLY A 102 5.34 -13.00 11.30
CA GLY A 102 6.77 -13.32 11.19
C GLY A 102 7.50 -12.36 10.24
N ASN A 103 6.92 -12.10 9.06
CA ASN A 103 7.48 -11.15 8.09
C ASN A 103 7.58 -9.75 8.70
N LEU A 104 6.55 -9.25 9.39
CA LEU A 104 6.57 -7.92 10.01
C LEU A 104 7.56 -7.82 11.19
N ALA A 105 7.79 -8.91 11.92
CA ALA A 105 8.81 -8.97 12.97
C ALA A 105 10.23 -8.89 12.38
N ASP A 106 10.46 -9.52 11.23
CA ASP A 106 11.76 -9.52 10.54
C ASP A 106 11.99 -8.31 9.63
N ASN A 107 10.91 -7.72 9.11
CA ASN A 107 10.87 -6.61 8.18
C ASN A 107 9.60 -5.74 8.43
N PRO A 108 9.72 -4.64 9.20
CA PRO A 108 8.56 -3.83 9.63
C PRO A 108 8.05 -2.86 8.55
N ARG A 109 8.37 -3.08 7.27
CA ARG A 109 8.08 -2.18 6.15
C ARG A 109 7.13 -2.80 5.15
#